data_AF-A0A5E4JZ53-F1
#
_entry.id   AF-A0A5E4JZ53-F1
#
_cell.length_a   1.000
_cell.length_b   1.000
_cell.length_c   1.000
_cell.angle_alpha   90.00
_cell.angle_beta   90.00
_cell.angle_gamma   90.00
#
_symmetry.space_group_name_H-M   'P 1'
#
loop_
_entity.id
_entity.type
_entity.pdbx_description
1 polymer ?
#
loop_
_entity_poly.entity_id
_entity_poly.type
_entity_poly.pdbx_seq_one_letter_code
_entity_poly.pdbx_strand_id
1 'polypeptide(L)'
;MVTITDLLNRANDVGFFSYVLPFLLIFAVIFAILQKTKIFGDSKDQANVKSINAIVAVSIALLSLLNDYVSTFFATLFPRFGIVVGIFIVILILLGFFYTPKADGTGGIPSWIGWVLLVVVLYWAIDQWSLISGIGFGGTYTLQWFVDQYLWGVLILGGVGFLIYKMMK
;
A
#
# COMPACT_ATOMS: atom_id res chain seq x y z
N MET A 1 10.72 30.10 -11.05
CA MET A 1 9.76 29.70 -10.00
C MET A 1 10.25 28.38 -9.43
N VAL A 2 10.26 28.22 -8.11
CA VAL A 2 10.64 26.95 -7.48
C VAL A 2 9.42 26.03 -7.53
N THR A 3 9.57 24.85 -8.15
CA THR A 3 8.52 23.83 -8.22
C THR A 3 8.60 22.90 -7.01
N ILE A 4 7.53 22.13 -6.73
CA ILE A 4 7.55 21.10 -5.68
C ILE A 4 8.64 20.06 -5.97
N THR A 5 8.83 19.71 -7.23
CA THR A 5 9.91 18.81 -7.67
C THR A 5 11.28 19.34 -7.25
N ASP A 6 11.53 20.64 -7.41
CA ASP A 6 12.79 21.26 -6.98
C ASP A 6 12.97 21.19 -5.46
N LEU A 7 11.90 21.35 -4.68
CA LEU A 7 11.95 21.21 -3.22
C LEU A 7 12.22 19.76 -2.78
N LEU A 8 11.59 18.79 -3.43
CA LEU A 8 11.79 17.37 -3.14
C LEU A 8 13.19 16.92 -3.52
N ASN A 9 13.72 17.37 -4.65
CA ASN A 9 15.09 17.08 -5.07
C ASN A 9 16.09 17.65 -4.07
N ARG A 10 15.91 18.92 -3.65
CA ARG A 10 16.77 19.50 -2.60
C ARG A 10 16.71 18.75 -1.28
N ALA A 11 15.52 18.31 -0.86
CA ALA A 11 15.35 17.50 0.34
C ALA A 11 16.06 16.14 0.20
N ASN A 12 16.01 15.53 -0.99
CA ASN A 12 16.74 14.31 -1.28
C ASN A 12 18.27 14.52 -1.25
N ASP A 13 18.77 15.61 -1.83
CA ASP A 13 20.20 15.93 -1.89
C ASP A 13 20.81 16.15 -0.50
N VAL A 14 20.05 16.75 0.43
CA VAL A 14 20.48 16.88 1.84
C VAL A 14 20.23 15.62 2.67
N GLY A 15 19.79 14.53 2.05
CA GLY A 15 19.59 13.24 2.70
C GLY A 15 18.34 13.15 3.59
N PHE A 16 17.35 14.02 3.39
CA PHE A 16 16.12 14.01 4.20
C PHE A 16 15.39 12.65 4.12
N PHE A 17 15.20 12.11 2.91
CA PHE A 17 14.53 10.83 2.72
C PHE A 17 15.41 9.63 3.13
N SER A 18 16.73 9.76 2.98
CA SER A 18 17.68 8.68 3.26
C SER A 18 18.08 8.58 4.73
N TYR A 19 17.96 9.65 5.52
CA TYR A 19 18.41 9.67 6.92
C TYR A 19 17.35 10.22 7.88
N VAL A 20 16.74 11.37 7.59
CA VAL A 20 15.78 12.00 8.51
C VAL A 20 14.50 11.19 8.64
N LEU A 21 13.95 10.69 7.52
CA LEU A 21 12.75 9.84 7.58
C LEU A 21 13.02 8.50 8.27
N PRO A 22 14.07 7.72 7.92
CA PRO A 22 14.43 6.52 8.67
C PRO A 22 14.64 6.77 10.16
N PHE A 23 15.32 7.86 10.52
CA PHE A 23 15.51 8.26 11.92
C PHE A 23 14.18 8.42 12.65
N LEU A 24 13.25 9.20 12.10
CA LEU A 24 11.94 9.44 12.72
C LEU A 24 11.14 8.16 12.87
N LEU A 25 11.23 7.25 11.90
CA LEU A 25 10.55 5.96 11.94
C LEU A 25 11.13 5.04 13.02
N ILE A 26 12.46 4.90 13.09
CA ILE A 26 13.14 4.09 14.11
C ILE A 26 12.85 4.68 15.49
N PHE A 27 12.97 6.00 15.65
CA PHE A 27 12.65 6.71 16.88
C PHE A 27 11.21 6.40 17.32
N ALA A 28 10.23 6.58 16.43
CA ALA A 28 8.82 6.37 16.75
C ALA A 28 8.53 4.92 17.15
N VAL A 29 9.07 3.94 16.43
CA VAL A 29 8.88 2.51 16.71
C VAL A 29 9.51 2.14 18.04
N ILE A 30 10.78 2.50 18.28
CA ILE A 30 11.47 2.18 19.53
C ILE A 30 10.80 2.88 20.70
N PHE A 31 10.44 4.16 20.56
CA PHE A 31 9.72 4.91 21.59
C PHE A 31 8.38 4.25 21.94
N ALA A 32 7.60 3.86 20.92
CA ALA A 32 6.32 3.17 21.11
C ALA A 32 6.50 1.81 21.81
N ILE A 33 7.53 1.05 21.44
CA ILE A 33 7.85 -0.23 22.11
C ILE A 33 8.20 0.02 23.58
N LEU A 34 9.08 0.97 23.89
CA LEU A 34 9.46 1.31 25.27
C LEU A 34 8.27 1.75 26.12
N GLN A 35 7.33 2.50 25.53
CA GLN A 35 6.08 2.88 26.21
C GLN A 35 5.15 1.69 26.44
N LYS A 36 5.01 0.79 25.45
CA LYS A 36 4.15 -0.40 25.54
C LYS A 36 4.68 -1.43 26.53
N THR A 37 5.99 -1.63 26.58
CA THR A 37 6.63 -2.63 27.44
C THR A 37 6.82 -2.14 28.88
N LYS A 38 6.77 -0.83 29.12
CA LYS A 38 6.96 -0.21 30.44
C LYS A 38 8.27 -0.63 31.12
N ILE A 39 9.33 -0.83 30.33
CA ILE A 39 10.62 -1.36 30.82
C ILE A 39 11.28 -0.46 31.88
N PHE A 40 11.00 0.85 31.87
CA PHE A 40 11.50 1.82 32.84
C PHE A 40 10.48 2.18 33.94
N GLY A 41 9.42 1.38 34.10
CA GLY A 41 8.46 1.49 35.19
C GLY A 41 7.03 1.90 34.77
N ASP A 42 6.10 1.78 35.72
CA ASP A 42 4.67 2.03 35.52
C ASP A 42 4.26 3.45 35.96
N SER A 43 3.18 3.93 35.35
CA SER A 43 2.79 5.32 35.07
C SER A 43 2.50 6.25 36.27
N LYS A 44 3.03 5.99 37.46
CA LYS A 44 2.84 6.90 38.62
C LYS A 44 3.68 8.17 38.54
N ASP A 45 4.75 8.16 37.73
CA ASP A 45 5.61 9.32 37.48
C ASP A 45 5.88 9.51 35.97
N GLN A 46 4.80 9.80 35.22
CA GLN A 46 4.78 9.72 33.75
C GLN A 46 5.74 10.68 33.04
N ALA A 47 6.05 11.84 33.65
CA ALA A 47 6.89 12.85 33.01
C ALA A 47 8.36 12.39 32.90
N ASN A 48 8.89 11.79 33.96
CA ASN A 48 10.27 11.31 34.02
C ASN A 48 10.47 10.10 33.10
N VAL A 49 9.57 9.12 33.16
CA VAL A 49 9.67 7.88 32.36
C VAL A 49 9.53 8.15 30.86
N LYS A 50 8.61 9.05 30.46
CA LYS A 50 8.45 9.42 29.05
C LYS A 50 9.69 10.10 28.49
N SER A 51 10.33 10.96 29.29
CA SER A 51 11.56 11.66 28.88
C SER A 51 12.72 10.70 28.71
N ILE A 52 12.87 9.73 29.62
CA ILE A 52 13.88 8.66 29.51
C ILE A 52 13.64 7.82 28.25
N ASN A 53 12.40 7.39 28.01
CA ASN A 53 12.03 6.65 26.79
C ASN A 53 12.41 7.42 25.53
N ALA A 54 12.17 8.73 25.50
CA ALA A 54 12.50 9.58 24.36
C ALA A 54 14.02 9.66 24.15
N ILE A 55 14.79 9.90 25.20
CA ILE A 55 16.26 9.98 25.12
C ILE A 55 16.85 8.65 24.64
N VAL A 56 16.37 7.53 25.18
CA VAL A 56 16.83 6.18 24.78
C VAL A 56 16.47 5.91 23.32
N ALA A 57 15.22 6.20 22.91
CA ALA A 57 14.79 6.01 21.53
C ALA A 57 15.56 6.88 20.54
N VAL A 58 15.81 8.16 20.86
CA VAL A 58 16.63 9.05 20.01
C VAL A 58 18.05 8.51 19.89
N SER A 59 18.65 8.08 21.00
CA SER A 59 20.01 7.52 21.02
C SER A 59 20.10 6.29 20.12
N ILE A 60 19.15 5.35 20.26
CA ILE A 60 19.10 4.14 19.43
C ILE A 60 18.87 4.50 17.96
N ALA A 61 17.96 5.43 17.66
CA ALA A 61 17.68 5.84 16.29
C ALA A 61 18.91 6.48 15.63
N LEU A 62 19.60 7.40 16.31
CA LEU A 62 20.82 8.02 15.80
C LEU A 62 21.96 7.01 15.62
N LEU A 63 22.18 6.11 16.58
CA LEU A 63 23.19 5.06 16.46
C LEU A 63 22.88 4.10 15.31
N SER A 64 21.61 3.82 15.06
CA SER A 64 21.18 2.96 13.94
C SER A 64 21.47 3.60 12.59
N LEU A 65 21.45 4.93 12.48
CA LEU A 65 21.79 5.65 11.24
C LEU A 65 23.27 5.58 10.87
N LEU A 66 24.16 5.25 11.82
CA LEU A 66 25.58 5.05 11.50
C LEU A 66 25.80 3.89 10.53
N ASN A 67 24.82 3.00 10.41
CA ASN A 67 24.85 1.89 9.49
C ASN A 67 23.91 2.17 8.29
N ASP A 68 24.50 2.40 7.12
CA ASP A 68 23.78 2.68 5.88
C ASP A 68 22.77 1.59 5.50
N TYR A 69 22.99 0.34 5.93
CA TYR A 69 22.05 -0.76 5.69
C TYR A 69 20.68 -0.50 6.34
N VAL A 70 20.66 0.10 7.54
CA VAL A 70 19.40 0.35 8.25
C VAL A 70 18.60 1.43 7.53
N SER A 71 19.24 2.55 7.21
CA SER A 71 18.62 3.62 6.43
C SER A 71 18.07 3.13 5.09
N THR A 72 18.88 2.35 4.35
CA THR A 72 18.48 1.80 3.05
C THR A 72 17.31 0.81 3.17
N PHE A 73 17.31 -0.01 4.22
CA PHE A 73 16.22 -0.93 4.52
C PHE A 73 14.90 -0.18 4.73
N PHE A 74 14.89 0.85 5.58
CA PHE A 74 13.69 1.66 5.83
C PHE A 74 13.26 2.46 4.59
N ALA A 75 14.21 3.07 3.86
CA ALA A 75 13.95 3.79 2.62
C ALA A 75 13.40 2.89 1.51
N THR A 76 13.68 1.59 1.54
CA THR A 76 13.13 0.61 0.59
C THR A 76 11.82 0.00 1.07
N LEU A 77 11.73 -0.35 2.36
CA LEU A 77 10.56 -1.01 2.94
C LEU A 77 9.34 -0.10 2.97
N PHE A 78 9.47 1.15 3.40
CA PHE A 78 8.31 2.01 3.62
C PHE A 78 7.58 2.38 2.34
N PRO A 79 8.25 2.75 1.23
CA PRO A 79 7.58 2.92 -0.06
C PRO A 79 6.84 1.65 -0.49
N ARG A 80 7.49 0.48 -0.35
CA ARG A 80 6.87 -0.82 -0.70
C ARG A 80 5.65 -1.12 0.18
N PHE A 81 5.76 -0.91 1.49
CA PHE A 81 4.67 -1.11 2.43
C PHE A 81 3.51 -0.15 2.16
N GLY A 82 3.79 1.10 1.79
CA GLY A 82 2.79 2.08 1.38
C GLY A 82 1.96 1.60 0.19
N ILE A 83 2.59 0.93 -0.79
CA ILE A 83 1.86 0.34 -1.92
C ILE A 83 0.97 -0.82 -1.44
N VAL A 84 1.49 -1.72 -0.59
CA VAL A 84 0.68 -2.82 -0.02
C VAL A 84 -0.53 -2.29 0.76
N VAL A 85 -0.34 -1.28 1.60
CA VAL A 85 -1.42 -0.63 2.34
C VAL A 85 -2.40 0.04 1.39
N GLY A 86 -1.91 0.71 0.34
CA GLY A 86 -2.75 1.30 -0.71
C GLY A 86 -3.63 0.25 -1.39
N ILE A 87 -3.05 -0.88 -1.80
CA ILE A 87 -3.77 -2.01 -2.37
C ILE A 87 -4.81 -2.54 -1.38
N PHE A 88 -4.43 -2.71 -0.11
CA PHE A 88 -5.35 -3.17 0.93
C PHE A 88 -6.54 -2.21 1.12
N ILE A 89 -6.30 -0.90 1.13
CA ILE A 89 -7.36 0.12 1.19
C ILE A 89 -8.28 0.04 -0.03
N VAL A 90 -7.72 -0.12 -1.23
CA VAL A 90 -8.51 -0.28 -2.45
C VAL A 90 -9.39 -1.54 -2.38
N ILE A 91 -8.85 -2.66 -1.89
CA ILE A 91 -9.64 -3.88 -1.66
C ILE A 91 -10.77 -3.61 -0.67
N LEU A 92 -10.51 -2.94 0.45
CA LEU A 92 -11.54 -2.60 1.44
C LEU A 92 -12.64 -1.71 0.86
N ILE A 93 -12.29 -0.73 0.02
CA ILE A 93 -13.26 0.13 -0.68
C ILE A 93 -14.12 -0.71 -1.62
N LEU A 94 -13.51 -1.61 -2.41
CA LEU A 94 -14.23 -2.48 -3.32
C LEU A 94 -15.16 -3.44 -2.56
N LEU A 95 -14.67 -4.07 -1.50
CA LEU A 95 -15.49 -4.93 -0.64
C LEU A 95 -16.67 -4.15 -0.04
N GLY A 96 -16.43 -2.94 0.47
CA GLY A 96 -17.48 -2.07 1.00
C GLY A 96 -18.52 -1.68 -0.06
N PHE A 97 -18.09 -1.43 -1.30
CA PHE A 97 -18.99 -1.13 -2.42
C PHE A 97 -19.88 -2.33 -2.79
N PHE A 98 -19.34 -3.55 -2.77
CA PHE A 98 -20.10 -4.77 -3.08
C PHE A 98 -20.93 -5.31 -1.91
N TYR A 99 -20.63 -4.91 -0.67
CA TYR A 99 -21.40 -5.25 0.53
C TYR A 99 -22.41 -4.14 0.88
N THR A 100 -23.13 -3.61 -0.11
CA THR A 100 -24.31 -2.79 0.17
C THR A 100 -25.46 -3.73 0.58
N PRO A 101 -26.02 -3.59 1.81
CA PRO A 101 -27.23 -4.31 2.17
C PRO A 101 -28.32 -3.93 1.17
N LYS A 102 -28.99 -4.95 0.62
CA LYS A 102 -30.08 -4.77 -0.34
C LYS A 102 -31.18 -3.91 0.28
N ALA A 103 -31.11 -2.60 0.07
CA ALA A 103 -32.27 -1.75 0.07
C ALA A 103 -32.99 -2.04 -1.26
N ASP A 104 -34.18 -2.62 -1.12
CA ASP A 104 -35.30 -2.49 -2.05
C ASP A 104 -35.04 -2.46 -3.57
N GLY A 105 -35.01 -3.66 -4.17
CA GLY A 105 -35.70 -3.92 -5.44
C GLY A 105 -35.15 -3.30 -6.73
N THR A 106 -34.16 -2.41 -6.71
CA THR A 106 -33.60 -1.81 -7.93
C THR A 106 -32.15 -2.20 -8.15
N GLY A 107 -31.91 -3.02 -9.19
CA GLY A 107 -30.71 -2.97 -10.02
C GLY A 107 -29.34 -3.04 -9.33
N GLY A 108 -29.21 -3.79 -8.23
CA GLY A 108 -27.90 -4.03 -7.61
C GLY A 108 -26.92 -4.64 -8.60
N ILE A 109 -25.68 -4.12 -8.62
CA ILE A 109 -24.60 -4.65 -9.44
C ILE A 109 -24.48 -6.15 -9.14
N PRO A 110 -24.61 -7.03 -10.15
CA PRO A 110 -24.46 -8.47 -9.96
C PRO A 110 -23.15 -8.78 -9.22
N SER A 111 -23.23 -9.57 -8.14
CA SER A 111 -22.09 -9.89 -7.27
C SER A 111 -20.87 -10.43 -8.04
N TRP A 112 -21.07 -11.05 -9.21
CA TRP A 112 -19.99 -11.53 -10.09
C TRP A 112 -19.16 -10.39 -10.72
N ILE A 113 -19.77 -9.24 -11.03
CA ILE A 113 -19.06 -8.06 -11.58
C ILE A 113 -18.04 -7.54 -10.57
N GLY A 114 -18.34 -7.63 -9.28
CA GLY A 114 -17.39 -7.22 -8.23
C GLY A 114 -16.18 -8.12 -8.10
N TRP A 115 -16.37 -9.42 -8.25
CA TRP A 115 -15.25 -10.36 -8.33
C TRP A 115 -14.39 -10.10 -9.58
N VAL A 116 -15.00 -9.82 -10.74
CA VAL A 116 -14.26 -9.46 -11.95
C VAL A 116 -13.47 -8.16 -11.75
N LEU A 117 -14.09 -7.11 -11.21
CA LEU A 117 -13.42 -5.83 -10.93
C LEU A 117 -12.28 -5.97 -9.92
N LEU A 118 -12.46 -6.75 -8.86
CA LEU A 118 -11.42 -7.01 -7.86
C LEU A 118 -10.22 -7.73 -8.50
N VAL A 119 -10.47 -8.76 -9.31
CA VAL A 119 -9.41 -9.48 -10.03
C VAL A 119 -8.68 -8.57 -11.02
N VAL A 120 -9.41 -7.72 -11.74
CA VAL A 120 -8.80 -6.72 -12.65
C VAL A 120 -7.95 -5.73 -11.87
N VAL A 121 -8.46 -5.12 -10.79
CA VAL A 121 -7.70 -4.13 -10.02
C VAL A 121 -6.47 -4.74 -9.35
N LEU A 122 -6.57 -5.96 -8.82
CA LEU A 122 -5.41 -6.67 -8.27
C LEU A 122 -4.38 -6.99 -9.35
N TYR A 123 -4.82 -7.46 -10.52
CA TYR A 123 -3.93 -7.70 -11.65
C TYR A 123 -3.19 -6.41 -12.07
N TRP A 124 -3.91 -5.31 -12.24
CA TRP A 124 -3.32 -4.01 -12.60
C TRP A 124 -2.35 -3.50 -11.53
N ALA A 125 -2.71 -3.63 -10.24
CA ALA A 125 -1.83 -3.23 -9.15
C ALA A 125 -0.55 -4.08 -9.08
N ILE A 126 -0.62 -5.37 -9.42
CA ILE A 126 0.51 -6.29 -9.45
C ILE A 126 1.36 -6.09 -10.72
N ASP A 127 0.76 -5.76 -11.87
CA ASP A 127 1.48 -5.47 -13.13
C ASP A 127 2.34 -4.21 -13.03
N GLN A 128 1.84 -3.17 -12.35
CA GLN A 128 2.63 -1.98 -12.01
C GLN A 128 3.83 -2.30 -11.10
N TRP A 129 3.81 -3.46 -10.43
CA TRP A 129 4.83 -3.96 -9.53
C TRP A 129 5.79 -4.90 -10.29
N SER A 130 6.60 -4.36 -11.19
CA SER A 130 7.77 -5.06 -11.79
C SER A 130 8.86 -5.48 -10.76
N LEU A 131 8.56 -5.34 -9.47
CA LEU A 131 9.40 -5.56 -8.29
C LEU A 131 9.43 -7.02 -7.78
N ILE A 132 8.84 -7.99 -8.51
CA ILE A 132 9.17 -9.43 -8.39
C ILE A 132 9.90 -9.84 -9.67
N SER A 133 11.08 -9.25 -9.90
CA SER A 133 11.98 -9.55 -11.01
C SER A 133 12.61 -10.95 -10.85
N GLY A 134 11.81 -12.00 -11.06
CA GLY A 134 12.25 -13.40 -11.02
C GLY A 134 11.14 -14.44 -11.00
N ILE A 135 9.89 -14.07 -10.68
CA ILE A 135 8.72 -14.95 -10.82
C ILE A 135 7.70 -14.19 -11.65
N GLY A 136 8.00 -14.01 -12.94
CA GLY A 136 7.04 -13.48 -13.89
C GLY A 136 5.91 -14.49 -14.10
N PHE A 137 4.72 -14.22 -13.55
CA PHE A 137 3.45 -14.74 -14.09
C PHE A 137 3.03 -14.00 -15.38
N GLY A 138 3.98 -13.35 -16.03
CA GLY A 138 3.82 -12.56 -17.24
C GLY A 138 5.18 -12.36 -17.87
N GLY A 139 5.68 -13.37 -18.58
CA GLY A 139 6.62 -13.11 -19.66
C GLY A 139 5.98 -12.08 -20.59
N THR A 140 6.74 -11.04 -20.90
CA THR A 140 6.31 -9.68 -21.28
C THR A 140 5.45 -9.54 -22.56
N TYR A 141 4.85 -10.60 -23.13
CA TYR A 141 4.23 -10.51 -24.46
C TYR A 141 2.97 -11.35 -24.73
N THR A 142 2.46 -12.18 -23.81
CA THR A 142 1.35 -13.11 -24.18
C THR A 142 -0.03 -12.73 -23.64
N LEU A 143 -0.14 -12.26 -22.39
CA LEU A 143 -1.44 -11.93 -21.77
C LEU A 143 -1.80 -10.44 -21.84
N GLN A 144 -0.82 -9.53 -21.80
CA GLN A 144 -1.05 -8.07 -21.97
C GLN A 144 -1.70 -7.78 -23.33
N TRP A 145 -1.17 -8.37 -24.40
CA TRP A 145 -1.75 -8.28 -25.74
C TRP A 145 -3.15 -8.88 -25.79
N PHE A 146 -3.42 -9.96 -25.06
CA PHE A 146 -4.75 -10.54 -25.00
C PHE A 146 -5.76 -9.61 -24.31
N VAL A 147 -5.35 -9.00 -23.19
CA VAL A 147 -6.16 -8.06 -22.42
C VAL A 147 -6.42 -6.78 -23.23
N ASP A 148 -5.38 -6.17 -23.82
CA ASP A 148 -5.55 -4.94 -24.58
C ASP A 148 -6.38 -5.12 -25.85
N GLN A 149 -6.25 -6.27 -26.53
CA GLN A 149 -6.95 -6.52 -27.80
C GLN A 149 -8.33 -7.16 -27.61
N TYR A 150 -8.49 -8.10 -26.67
CA TYR A 150 -9.67 -8.95 -26.61
C TYR A 150 -10.57 -8.69 -25.41
N LEU A 151 -10.17 -7.89 -24.42
CA LEU A 151 -10.99 -7.65 -23.23
C LEU A 151 -12.30 -6.93 -23.58
N TRP A 152 -12.26 -5.96 -24.50
CA TRP A 152 -13.49 -5.34 -25.03
C TRP A 152 -14.36 -6.34 -25.78
N GLY A 153 -13.76 -7.26 -26.54
CA GLY A 153 -14.48 -8.32 -27.26
C GLY A 153 -15.17 -9.32 -26.33
N VAL A 154 -14.49 -9.73 -25.26
CA VAL A 154 -15.05 -10.65 -24.24
C VAL A 154 -16.17 -9.97 -23.45
N LEU A 155 -16.03 -8.69 -23.12
CA LEU A 155 -17.09 -7.92 -22.46
C LEU A 155 -18.33 -7.74 -23.35
N ILE A 156 -18.13 -7.48 -24.64
CA ILE A 156 -19.24 -7.38 -25.62
C ILE A 156 -19.91 -8.73 -25.81
N LEU A 157 -19.17 -9.82 -25.99
CA LEU A 157 -19.72 -11.17 -26.13
C LEU A 157 -20.47 -11.62 -24.87
N GLY A 158 -19.93 -11.31 -23.68
CA GLY A 158 -20.60 -11.54 -22.41
C GLY A 158 -21.89 -10.73 -22.28
N GLY A 159 -21.88 -9.45 -22.67
CA GLY A 159 -23.07 -8.59 -22.68
C GLY A 159 -24.14 -9.04 -23.66
N VAL A 160 -23.74 -9.48 -24.86
CA VAL A 160 -24.66 -10.02 -25.89
C VAL A 160 -25.23 -11.36 -25.44
N GLY A 161 -24.41 -12.26 -24.89
CA GLY A 161 -24.87 -13.53 -24.32
C GLY A 161 -25.87 -13.31 -23.17
N PHE A 162 -25.64 -12.29 -22.33
CA PHE A 162 -26.56 -11.90 -21.27
C PHE A 162 -27.88 -11.34 -21.82
N LEU A 163 -27.86 -10.56 -22.89
CA LEU A 163 -29.08 -10.08 -23.57
C LEU A 163 -29.87 -11.23 -24.21
N ILE A 164 -29.19 -12.19 -24.83
CA ILE A 164 -29.83 -13.38 -25.41
C ILE A 164 -30.46 -14.25 -24.32
N TYR A 165 -29.74 -14.50 -23.22
CA TYR A 165 -30.29 -15.19 -22.06
C TYR A 165 -31.53 -14.48 -21.50
N LYS A 166 -31.53 -13.15 -21.47
CA LYS A 166 -32.67 -12.34 -21.02
C LYS A 166 -33.87 -12.38 -21.98
N MET A 167 -33.67 -12.61 -23.27
CA MET A 167 -34.76 -12.74 -24.26
C MET A 167 -35.35 -14.15 -24.34
N MET A 168 -34.62 -15.17 -23.90
CA MET A 168 -35.09 -16.57 -23.88
C MET A 168 -35.85 -16.95 -22.60
N LYS A 169 -36.03 -16.01 -21.68
CA LYS A 169 -36.76 -16.17 -20.42
C LYS A 169 -37.96 -15.23 -20.40
#